data_AF-A0A9E3N4L9-F1
#
_entry.id   AF-A0A9E3N4L9-F1
#
_cell.length_a   1.000
_cell.length_b   1.000
_cell.length_c   1.000
_cell.angle_alpha   90.00
_cell.angle_beta   90.00
_cell.angle_gamma   90.00
#
_symmetry.space_group_name_H-M   'P 1'
#
loop_
_entity.id
_entity.type
_entity.pdbx_description
1 polymer ?
#
loop_
_entity_poly.entity_id
_entity_poly.type
_entity_poly.pdbx_seq_one_letter_code
_entity_poly.pdbx_strand_id
1 'polypeptide(L)' 'MKRILILCLPLALLAGCLEVDQHANWVHGMYAGKKDDRPMRQFFHNDKLAWWGAISNRNMNQNEYNRANP' A
#
# COMPACT_ATOMS: atom_id res chain seq x y z
N MET A 1 -24.26 21.04 -30.32
CA MET A 1 -23.74 19.65 -30.29
C MET A 1 -22.20 19.59 -30.43
N LYS A 2 -21.57 20.14 -31.48
CA LYS A 2 -20.09 20.12 -31.62
C LYS A 2 -19.30 20.70 -30.44
N ARG A 3 -19.79 21.78 -29.81
CA ARG A 3 -19.12 22.41 -28.65
C ARG A 3 -19.11 21.51 -27.40
N ILE A 4 -20.16 20.71 -27.20
CA ILE A 4 -20.27 19.77 -26.07
C ILE A 4 -19.27 18.62 -26.24
N LEU A 5 -19.10 18.12 -27.47
CA LEU A 5 -18.11 17.08 -27.78
C LEU A 5 -16.67 17.55 -27.51
N ILE A 6 -16.35 18.81 -27.83
CA ILE A 6 -15.02 19.39 -27.56
C ILE A 6 -14.76 19.51 -26.05
N LEU A 7 -15.79 19.89 -25.27
CA LEU A 7 -15.70 20.01 -23.81
C LEU A 7 -15.53 18.66 -23.09
N CYS A 8 -16.09 17.57 -23.64
CA CYS A 8 -15.99 16.23 -23.03
C CYS A 8 -14.73 15.45 -23.43
N LEU A 9 -14.01 15.88 -24.47
CA LEU A 9 -12.79 15.22 -24.96
C LEU A 9 -11.70 15.01 -23.88
N PRO A 10 -11.35 15.99 -23.02
CA PRO A 10 -10.32 15.77 -22.02
C PRO A 10 -10.73 14.76 -20.95
N LEU A 11 -12.00 14.70 -20.56
CA LEU A 11 -12.52 13.71 -19.61
C LEU A 11 -12.40 12.28 -20.15
N ALA A 12 -12.65 12.09 -21.45
CA ALA A 12 -12.48 10.80 -22.10
C ALA A 12 -11.00 10.39 -22.21
N LEU A 13 -10.09 11.34 -22.40
CA LEU A 13 -8.64 11.08 -22.46
C LEU A 13 -8.05 10.75 -21.08
N LEU A 14 -8.58 11.30 -19.99
CA LEU A 14 -8.14 10.99 -18.62
C LEU A 14 -8.65 9.63 -18.12
N ALA A 15 -9.77 9.13 -18.65
CA ALA A 15 -10.35 7.85 -18.23
C ALA A 15 -9.49 6.62 -18.62
N GLY A 16 -8.68 6.72 -19.68
CA GLY A 16 -7.89 5.59 -20.20
C GLY A 16 -6.62 5.24 -19.43
N CYS A 17 -6.20 6.03 -18.43
CA CYS A 17 -4.94 5.79 -17.72
C CYS A 17 -5.06 4.85 -16.51
N LEU A 18 -6.28 4.41 -16.14
CA LEU A 18 -6.52 3.62 -14.92
C LEU A 18 -7.03 2.19 -15.18
N GLU A 19 -7.21 1.78 -16.44
CA GLU A 19 -7.80 0.48 -16.81
C GLU A 19 -6.77 -0.66 -16.94
N VAL A 20 -5.56 -0.49 -16.40
CA VAL A 20 -4.58 -1.58 -16.32
C VAL A 20 -4.80 -2.32 -15.01
N ASP A 21 -4.82 -3.65 -15.06
CA ASP A 21 -4.84 -4.50 -13.88
C ASP A 21 -3.71 -4.09 -12.92
N GLN A 22 -4.08 -3.47 -11.80
CA GLN A 22 -3.14 -2.96 -10.80
C GLN A 22 -2.63 -4.04 -9.84
N HIS A 23 -2.92 -5.30 -10.11
CA HIS A 23 -2.47 -6.43 -9.31
C HIS A 23 -1.34 -7.16 -10.03
N ALA A 24 -0.35 -7.61 -9.26
CA ALA A 24 0.71 -8.42 -9.83
C ALA A 24 0.14 -9.74 -10.35
N ASN A 25 0.54 -10.13 -11.57
CA ASN A 25 0.12 -11.40 -12.16
C ASN A 25 0.59 -12.58 -11.30
N TRP A 26 -0.23 -13.63 -11.18
CA TRP A 26 0.19 -14.86 -10.53
C TRP A 26 0.95 -15.76 -11.51
N VAL A 27 2.26 -15.93 -11.29
CA VAL A 27 3.13 -16.69 -12.20
C VAL A 27 4.03 -17.60 -11.36
N HIS A 28 4.20 -18.86 -11.78
CA HIS A 28 5.05 -19.84 -11.08
C HIS A 28 4.70 -20.05 -9.58
N GLY A 29 3.43 -19.95 -9.21
CA GLY A 29 2.98 -20.18 -7.84
C GLY A 29 3.23 -19.01 -6.88
N MET A 30 3.54 -17.82 -7.40
CA MET A 30 3.69 -16.60 -6.62
C MET A 30 3.21 -15.37 -7.38
N TYR A 31 2.96 -14.27 -6.68
CA TYR A 31 2.75 -12.97 -7.33
C TYR A 31 4.05 -12.53 -8.01
N ALA A 32 3.97 -12.14 -9.28
CA ALA A 32 5.06 -11.62 -10.11
C ALA A 32 5.40 -10.16 -9.76
N GLY A 33 5.48 -9.87 -8.45
CA GLY A 33 5.89 -8.59 -7.92
C GLY A 33 7.37 -8.58 -7.53
N LYS A 34 7.91 -7.38 -7.28
CA LYS A 34 9.20 -7.24 -6.61
C LYS A 34 9.08 -7.85 -5.21
N LYS A 35 10.11 -8.56 -4.75
CA LYS A 35 10.17 -9.04 -3.36
C LYS A 35 10.22 -7.85 -2.42
N ASP A 36 9.24 -7.76 -1.51
CA ASP A 36 9.23 -6.74 -0.48
C ASP A 36 10.37 -6.97 0.52
N ASP A 37 11.04 -5.87 0.88
CA ASP A 37 11.97 -5.88 1.99
C ASP A 37 11.20 -5.89 3.31
N ARG A 38 11.64 -6.72 4.24
CA ARG A 38 11.04 -6.77 5.58
C ARG A 38 11.38 -5.46 6.31
N PRO A 39 10.44 -4.85 7.06
CA PRO A 39 10.71 -3.64 7.85
C PRO A 39 11.93 -3.78 8.77
N MET A 40 12.13 -4.98 9.34
CA MET A 40 13.30 -5.34 10.14
C MET A 40 14.63 -5.10 9.41
N ARG A 41 14.69 -5.41 8.11
CA ARG A 41 15.90 -5.19 7.30
C ARG A 41 16.08 -3.72 6.98
N GLN A 42 15.01 -3.05 6.55
CA GLN A 42 15.07 -1.68 6.06
C GLN A 42 15.33 -0.65 7.18
N PHE A 43 14.74 -0.83 8.36
CA PHE A 43 14.80 0.17 9.43
C PHE A 43 15.62 -0.26 10.65
N PHE A 44 15.82 -1.57 10.83
CA PHE A 44 16.47 -2.12 12.02
C PHE A 44 17.78 -2.85 11.70
N HIS A 45 18.32 -2.72 10.48
CA HIS A 45 19.60 -3.33 10.09
C HIS A 45 19.67 -4.85 10.35
N ASN A 46 18.53 -5.55 10.24
CA ASN A 46 18.34 -6.96 10.61
C ASN A 46 18.40 -7.28 12.12
N ASP A 47 18.43 -6.28 13.00
CA ASP A 47 18.20 -6.48 14.43
C ASP A 47 16.73 -6.85 14.67
N LYS A 48 16.53 -8.15 14.90
CA LYS A 48 15.21 -8.70 15.19
C LYS A 48 14.67 -8.17 16.51
N LEU A 49 15.48 -8.07 17.57
CA LEU A 49 15.02 -7.69 18.90
C LEU A 49 14.57 -6.23 18.94
N ALA A 50 15.35 -5.33 18.33
CA ALA A 50 14.96 -3.92 18.22
C ALA A 50 13.65 -3.74 17.45
N TRP A 51 13.47 -4.49 16.35
CA TRP A 51 12.21 -4.49 15.59
C TRP A 51 11.02 -4.99 16.42
N TRP A 52 11.17 -6.10 17.16
CA TRP A 52 10.12 -6.61 18.04
C TRP A 52 9.75 -5.63 19.14
N GLY A 53 10.74 -4.98 19.77
CA GLY A 53 10.51 -3.95 20.78
C GLY A 53 9.68 -2.80 20.23
N ALA A 54 10.01 -2.30 19.03
CA ALA A 54 9.28 -1.23 18.38
C ALA A 54 7.83 -1.61 18.05
N ILE A 55 7.59 -2.82 17.52
CA ILE A 55 6.24 -3.30 17.21
C ILE A 55 5.42 -3.51 18.48
N SER A 56 6.00 -4.10 19.52
CA SER A 56 5.34 -4.30 20.81
C SER A 56 4.94 -2.97 21.44
N ASN A 57 5.86 -2.00 21.50
CA ASN A 57 5.59 -0.66 22.00
C ASN A 57 4.47 0.02 21.23
N ARG A 58 4.50 -0.05 19.89
CA ARG A 58 3.43 0.48 19.06
C ARG A 58 2.08 -0.15 19.38
N ASN A 59 2.02 -1.49 19.44
CA ASN A 59 0.78 -2.21 19.69
C ASN A 59 0.19 -1.86 21.07
N MET A 60 1.01 -1.70 22.10
CA MET A 60 0.52 -1.29 23.43
C MET A 60 -0.11 0.10 23.42
N ASN A 61 0.50 1.05 22.70
CA ASN A 61 0.07 2.45 22.67
C ASN A 61 -1.03 2.75 21.64
N GLN A 62 -1.19 1.89 20.62
CA GLN A 62 -2.24 2.02 19.61
C GLN A 62 -3.46 1.13 19.87
N ASN A 63 -3.41 0.28 20.91
CA ASN A 63 -4.55 -0.52 21.30
C ASN A 63 -5.64 0.38 21.90
N GLU A 64 -6.73 0.56 21.17
CA GLU A 64 -7.87 1.36 21.61
C GLU A 64 -8.46 0.85 22.93
N TYR A 65 -8.42 -0.46 23.20
CA TYR A 65 -8.86 -1.02 24.49
C TYR A 65 -7.97 -0.55 25.66
N ASN A 66 -6.68 -0.31 25.44
CA ASN A 66 -5.80 0.26 26.46
C ASN A 66 -6.02 1.77 26.61
N ARG A 67 -6.45 2.46 25.55
CA ARG A 67 -6.68 3.92 25.55
C ARG A 67 -8.05 4.30 26.11
N ALA A 68 -9.04 3.43 25.93
CA ALA A 68 -10.43 3.65 26.32
C ALA A 68 -10.79 3.06 27.70
N ASN A 69 -9.84 2.43 28.39
CA ASN A 69 -10.02 2.08 29.81
C ASN A 69 -9.90 3.38 30.65
N PRO A 70 -10.96 3.75 31.39
CA PRO A 70 -10.97 4.96 32.22
C PRO A 70 -10.02 4.88 33.43
#